data_AF-A0A949WPR2-F1
#
_entry.id   AF-A0A949WPR2-F1
#
_cell.length_a   1.000
_cell.length_b   1.000
_cell.length_c   1.000
_cell.angle_alpha   90.00
_cell.angle_beta   90.00
_cell.angle_gamma   90.00
#
_symmetry.space_group_name_H-M   'P 1'
#
loop_
_entity.id
_entity.type
_entity.pdbx_description
1 polymer ?
#
loop_
_entity_poly.entity_id
_entity_poly.type
_entity_poly.pdbx_seq_one_letter_code
_entity_poly.pdbx_strand_id
1 'polypeptide(L)'
;MKFKVVIVISMFLLFASGCSNKDELNSLMKPPKLSASQSQISEIMGKFIPKNVRLIIPSYGENQKSIEYIDIDGDKKDEAIIFLKEEGKQSYDSKIGFLILKQIKDKWTNEAYISEYGNFIESVTFKDVDGDRKNEIILDYKMEGSSIENIGIYKENESGFKKIFSAPCSNFILEDLDMDGTMELIVFNDEKCTLYKADKQGLSEKDEADFLVFKGCSIVVQAVNKSSKAILVKSESFSKEIMVKDNKLQIIEN
;
A
#
# COMPACT_ATOMS: atom_id res chain seq x y z
N MET A 1 23.15 -65.07 46.48
CA MET A 1 23.25 -63.59 46.37
C MET A 1 22.93 -63.01 44.98
N LYS A 2 22.95 -63.78 43.88
CA LYS A 2 22.72 -63.22 42.52
C LYS A 2 21.25 -62.94 42.16
N PHE A 3 20.28 -63.59 42.82
CA PHE A 3 18.85 -63.42 42.52
C PHE A 3 18.19 -62.21 43.17
N LYS A 4 18.75 -61.69 44.29
CA LYS A 4 18.20 -60.51 44.98
C LYS A 4 18.55 -59.20 44.28
N VAL A 5 19.67 -59.15 43.55
CA VAL A 5 20.12 -57.94 42.84
C VAL A 5 19.29 -57.68 41.57
N VAL A 6 18.83 -58.74 40.89
CA VAL A 6 18.03 -58.62 39.65
C VAL A 6 16.63 -58.05 39.95
N ILE A 7 16.04 -58.38 41.10
CA ILE A 7 14.71 -57.89 41.49
C ILE A 7 14.76 -56.39 41.84
N VAL A 8 15.84 -55.92 42.47
CA VAL A 8 15.98 -54.50 42.85
C VAL A 8 16.22 -53.60 41.63
N ILE A 9 16.94 -54.08 40.61
CA ILE A 9 17.16 -53.32 39.36
C ILE A 9 15.88 -53.28 38.51
N SER A 10 15.08 -54.35 38.49
CA SER A 10 13.79 -54.40 37.78
C SER A 10 12.74 -53.46 38.40
N MET A 11 12.77 -53.26 39.71
CA MET A 11 11.82 -52.39 40.41
C MET A 11 12.17 -50.89 40.31
N PHE A 12 13.40 -50.53 39.91
CA PHE A 12 13.81 -49.14 39.69
C PHE A 12 13.50 -48.61 38.28
N LEU A 13 13.23 -49.50 37.32
CA LEU A 13 12.85 -49.14 35.94
C LEU A 13 11.36 -48.82 35.77
N LEU A 14 10.53 -49.04 36.79
CA LEU A 14 9.09 -48.74 36.78
C LEU A 14 8.74 -47.34 37.29
N PHE A 15 9.73 -46.56 37.74
CA PHE A 15 9.53 -45.16 38.15
C PHE A 15 10.05 -44.14 37.12
N ALA A 16 10.59 -44.60 35.99
CA ALA A 16 10.96 -43.75 34.86
C ALA A 16 9.81 -43.61 33.83
N SER A 17 8.56 -43.66 34.30
CA SER A 17 7.42 -43.21 33.50
C SER A 17 7.51 -41.69 33.37
N GLY A 18 8.25 -41.23 32.36
CA GLY A 18 8.16 -39.86 31.90
C GLY A 18 6.70 -39.54 31.61
N CYS A 19 6.12 -38.61 32.37
CA CYS A 19 4.79 -38.08 32.08
C CYS A 19 4.82 -37.42 30.71
N SER A 20 4.29 -38.10 29.70
CA SER A 20 4.03 -37.52 28.39
C SER A 20 2.78 -36.65 28.46
N ASN A 21 2.83 -35.53 29.18
CA ASN A 21 1.79 -34.50 29.09
C ASN A 21 2.09 -33.64 27.86
N LYS A 22 1.93 -34.22 26.67
CA LYS A 22 2.02 -33.48 25.39
C LYS A 22 0.75 -32.69 25.09
N ASP A 23 -0.33 -32.91 25.83
CA ASP A 23 -1.64 -32.32 25.55
C ASP A 23 -1.88 -30.98 26.26
N GLU A 24 -1.09 -30.63 27.27
CA GLU A 24 -1.30 -29.38 28.05
C GLU A 24 -0.62 -28.15 27.42
N LEU A 25 0.41 -28.35 26.58
CA LEU A 25 1.12 -27.25 25.91
C LEU A 25 0.26 -26.55 24.83
N ASN A 26 -0.63 -27.30 24.16
CA ASN A 26 -1.51 -26.75 23.12
C ASN A 26 -2.71 -25.97 23.69
N SER A 27 -3.03 -26.14 24.98
CA SER A 27 -4.17 -25.47 25.62
C SER A 27 -3.86 -24.04 26.11
N LEU A 28 -2.56 -23.71 26.22
CA LEU A 28 -2.07 -22.38 26.63
C LEU A 28 -1.93 -21.41 25.45
N MET A 29 -1.96 -21.91 24.22
CA MET A 29 -2.02 -21.09 23.01
C MET A 29 -3.47 -20.92 22.56
N LYS A 30 -4.28 -20.19 23.35
CA LYS A 30 -5.56 -19.70 22.83
C LYS A 30 -5.25 -18.58 21.85
N PRO A 31 -5.73 -18.64 20.60
CA PRO A 31 -5.58 -17.52 19.68
C PRO A 31 -6.13 -16.26 20.35
N PRO A 32 -5.46 -15.11 20.19
CA PRO A 32 -5.91 -13.87 20.80
C PRO A 32 -7.36 -13.61 20.41
N LYS A 33 -8.21 -13.30 21.40
CA LYS A 33 -9.58 -12.88 21.12
C LYS A 33 -9.50 -11.62 20.26
N LEU A 34 -10.17 -11.63 19.12
CA LEU A 34 -10.31 -10.44 18.28
C LEU A 34 -10.87 -9.31 19.14
N SER A 35 -10.28 -8.12 19.03
CA SER A 35 -10.85 -6.93 19.66
C SER A 35 -12.28 -6.68 19.13
N ALA A 36 -13.07 -5.90 19.86
CA ALA A 36 -14.43 -5.53 19.42
C ALA A 36 -14.41 -4.86 18.02
N SER A 37 -13.43 -3.99 17.77
CA SER A 37 -13.22 -3.36 16.45
C SER A 37 -12.91 -4.40 15.36
N GLN A 38 -11.97 -5.31 15.60
CA GLN A 38 -11.64 -6.38 14.64
C GLN A 38 -12.82 -7.31 14.34
N SER A 39 -13.67 -7.56 15.33
CA SER A 39 -14.88 -8.38 15.16
C SER A 39 -15.91 -7.67 14.27
N GLN A 40 -16.13 -6.37 14.48
CA GLN A 40 -17.02 -5.54 13.64
C GLN A 40 -16.49 -5.45 12.20
N ILE A 41 -15.19 -5.20 12.04
CA ILE A 41 -14.54 -5.17 10.72
C ILE A 41 -14.71 -6.53 10.02
N SER A 42 -14.48 -7.64 10.72
CA SER A 42 -14.68 -8.99 10.16
C SER A 42 -16.13 -9.25 9.73
N GLU A 43 -17.11 -8.73 10.47
CA GLU A 43 -18.52 -8.85 10.10
C GLU A 43 -18.85 -8.05 8.83
N ILE A 44 -18.34 -6.81 8.73
CA ILE A 44 -18.52 -5.95 7.56
C ILE A 44 -17.84 -6.57 6.35
N MET A 45 -16.61 -7.06 6.50
CA MET A 45 -15.92 -7.81 5.46
C MET A 45 -16.77 -8.98 4.95
N GLY A 46 -17.38 -9.76 5.84
CA GLY A 46 -18.26 -10.87 5.45
C GLY A 46 -19.56 -10.46 4.74
N LYS A 47 -19.99 -9.19 4.83
CA LYS A 47 -21.22 -8.68 4.19
C LYS A 47 -20.95 -8.04 2.83
N PHE A 48 -19.87 -7.27 2.71
CA PHE A 48 -19.61 -6.44 1.54
C PHE A 48 -18.57 -7.04 0.59
N ILE A 49 -17.80 -8.02 1.03
CA ILE A 49 -16.68 -8.57 0.27
C ILE A 49 -17.03 -9.98 -0.24
N PRO A 50 -16.68 -10.33 -1.50
CA PRO A 50 -16.78 -11.69 -2.01
C PRO A 50 -16.03 -12.73 -1.14
N LYS A 51 -16.50 -13.98 -1.15
CA LYS A 51 -15.94 -15.06 -0.30
C LYS A 51 -14.48 -15.42 -0.58
N ASN A 52 -13.96 -15.09 -1.77
CA ASN A 52 -12.61 -15.41 -2.25
C ASN A 52 -11.61 -14.26 -2.03
N VAL A 53 -11.92 -13.32 -1.14
CA VAL A 53 -11.04 -12.18 -0.85
C VAL A 53 -10.27 -12.41 0.45
N ARG A 54 -8.99 -12.03 0.44
CA ARG A 54 -8.09 -12.05 1.59
C ARG A 54 -7.45 -10.69 1.81
N LEU A 55 -6.97 -10.46 3.03
CA LEU A 55 -6.12 -9.31 3.32
C LEU A 55 -4.79 -9.43 2.57
N ILE A 56 -4.31 -8.32 2.05
CA ILE A 56 -2.97 -8.18 1.45
C ILE A 56 -2.21 -7.06 2.16
N ILE A 57 -0.88 -7.17 2.23
CA ILE A 57 -0.01 -6.14 2.79
C ILE A 57 0.75 -5.52 1.62
N PRO A 58 0.79 -4.18 1.49
CA PRO A 58 1.63 -3.50 0.50
C PRO A 58 3.09 -3.95 0.62
N SER A 59 3.75 -4.16 -0.52
CA SER A 59 5.09 -4.76 -0.57
C SER A 59 6.17 -3.84 -0.01
N TYR A 60 6.05 -2.53 -0.24
CA TYR A 60 6.99 -1.50 0.19
C TYR A 60 6.28 -0.18 0.55
N GLY A 61 7.06 0.83 0.95
CA GLY A 61 6.57 2.11 1.44
C GLY A 61 6.37 2.14 2.95
N GLU A 62 5.75 3.20 3.45
CA GLU A 62 5.55 3.41 4.90
C GLU A 62 4.35 2.61 5.44
N ASN A 63 3.32 2.41 4.60
CA ASN A 63 2.06 1.78 4.97
C ASN A 63 2.08 0.26 4.74
N GLN A 64 2.90 -0.46 5.50
CA GLN A 64 3.08 -1.93 5.39
C GLN A 64 2.17 -2.73 6.34
N LYS A 65 0.91 -2.33 6.50
CA LYS A 65 -0.12 -3.13 7.18
C LYS A 65 -1.28 -3.36 6.25
N SER A 66 -2.03 -4.44 6.49
CA SER A 66 -3.25 -4.74 5.72
C SER A 66 -4.45 -3.88 6.14
N ILE A 67 -4.35 -3.17 7.27
CA ILE A 67 -5.34 -2.23 7.75
C ILE A 67 -4.58 -0.99 8.24
N GLU A 68 -4.90 0.16 7.67
CA GLU A 68 -4.42 1.46 8.14
C GLU A 68 -5.59 2.27 8.71
N TYR A 69 -5.30 3.07 9.73
CA TYR A 69 -6.24 4.00 10.34
C TYR A 69 -5.73 5.40 10.05
N ILE A 70 -6.48 6.16 9.26
CA ILE A 70 -6.06 7.49 8.82
C ILE A 70 -7.28 8.35 8.47
N ASP A 71 -7.24 9.60 8.90
CA ASP A 71 -8.18 10.65 8.47
C ASP A 71 -7.97 10.96 6.98
N ILE A 72 -8.94 10.57 6.16
CA ILE A 72 -8.95 10.85 4.71
C ILE A 72 -9.95 11.94 4.34
N ASP A 73 -10.93 12.23 5.20
CA ASP A 73 -12.04 13.14 4.91
C ASP A 73 -11.88 14.54 5.56
N GLY A 74 -10.87 14.73 6.40
CA GLY A 74 -10.51 15.95 7.09
C GLY A 74 -11.31 16.23 8.37
N ASP A 75 -12.07 15.27 8.90
CA ASP A 75 -12.91 15.42 10.10
C ASP A 75 -12.17 15.19 11.43
N LYS A 76 -10.87 14.84 11.37
CA LYS A 76 -9.98 14.50 12.49
C LYS A 76 -10.31 13.19 13.20
N LYS A 77 -11.07 12.30 12.57
CA LYS A 77 -11.22 10.91 12.98
C LYS A 77 -10.69 10.02 11.88
N ASP A 78 -10.06 8.93 12.29
CA ASP A 78 -9.47 8.00 11.35
C ASP A 78 -10.55 7.09 10.74
N GLU A 79 -10.57 7.02 9.40
CA GLU A 79 -11.18 5.93 8.65
C GLU A 79 -10.31 4.68 8.73
N ALA A 80 -10.91 3.49 8.62
CA ALA A 80 -10.17 2.25 8.46
C ALA A 80 -10.08 1.87 6.97
N ILE A 81 -8.86 1.79 6.46
CA ILE A 81 -8.54 1.41 5.08
C ILE A 81 -8.01 -0.02 5.09
N ILE A 82 -8.75 -0.93 4.48
CA ILE A 82 -8.45 -2.37 4.52
C ILE A 82 -8.04 -2.81 3.12
N PHE A 83 -6.80 -3.30 2.98
CA PHE A 83 -6.27 -3.76 1.69
C PHE A 83 -6.63 -5.21 1.42
N LEU A 84 -7.10 -5.47 0.21
CA LEU A 84 -7.76 -6.70 -0.17
C LEU A 84 -7.21 -7.26 -1.48
N LYS A 85 -7.18 -8.58 -1.58
CA LYS A 85 -6.90 -9.34 -2.80
C LYS A 85 -7.98 -10.37 -3.04
N GLU A 86 -8.60 -10.32 -4.21
CA GLU A 86 -9.46 -11.35 -4.77
C GLU A 86 -8.65 -12.24 -5.71
N GLU A 87 -8.51 -13.53 -5.38
CA GLU A 87 -7.82 -14.47 -6.27
C GLU A 87 -8.72 -14.82 -7.47
N GLY A 88 -8.21 -14.55 -8.67
CA GLY A 88 -8.82 -14.96 -9.93
C GLY A 88 -8.52 -16.42 -10.28
N LYS A 89 -9.21 -16.97 -11.28
CA LYS A 89 -8.88 -18.30 -11.82
C LYS A 89 -7.52 -18.30 -12.52
N GLN A 90 -7.20 -17.17 -13.13
CA GLN A 90 -5.92 -16.88 -13.76
C GLN A 90 -5.36 -15.60 -13.12
N SER A 91 -4.03 -15.41 -13.22
CA SER A 91 -3.38 -14.23 -12.64
C SER A 91 -3.99 -12.93 -13.17
N TYR A 92 -4.36 -12.88 -14.46
CA TYR A 92 -4.97 -11.68 -15.06
C TYR A 92 -6.42 -11.39 -14.64
N ASP A 93 -7.10 -12.36 -14.03
CA ASP A 93 -8.45 -12.19 -13.48
C ASP A 93 -8.42 -11.78 -12.00
N SER A 94 -7.24 -11.77 -11.38
CA SER A 94 -7.09 -11.39 -9.98
C SER A 94 -7.33 -9.90 -9.80
N LYS A 95 -7.86 -9.55 -8.63
CA LYS A 95 -8.09 -8.16 -8.27
C LYS A 95 -7.44 -7.82 -6.96
N ILE A 96 -7.03 -6.57 -6.83
CA ILE A 96 -6.58 -5.96 -5.59
C ILE A 96 -7.43 -4.71 -5.34
N GLY A 97 -7.30 -4.13 -4.15
CA GLY A 97 -7.93 -2.84 -3.86
C GLY A 97 -8.09 -2.63 -2.38
N PHE A 98 -9.09 -1.84 -2.01
CA PHE A 98 -9.31 -1.47 -0.63
C PHE A 98 -10.78 -1.23 -0.30
N LEU A 99 -11.10 -1.45 0.98
CA LEU A 99 -12.37 -1.12 1.61
C LEU A 99 -12.15 0.04 2.57
N ILE A 100 -12.99 1.07 2.47
CA ILE A 100 -13.00 2.23 3.36
C ILE A 100 -14.16 2.06 4.33
N LEU A 101 -13.85 2.09 5.63
CA LEU A 101 -14.84 2.11 6.69
C LEU A 101 -14.76 3.41 7.47
N LYS A 102 -15.93 3.97 7.78
CA LYS A 102 -16.09 5.16 8.59
C LYS A 102 -16.82 4.86 9.89
N GLN A 103 -16.45 5.52 10.98
CA GLN A 103 -17.13 5.34 12.26
C GLN A 103 -18.29 6.33 12.42
N ILE A 104 -19.52 5.81 12.45
CA ILE A 104 -20.73 6.60 12.70
C ILE A 104 -21.38 6.10 13.99
N LYS A 105 -21.44 6.94 15.03
CA LYS A 105 -22.01 6.60 16.35
C LYS A 105 -21.40 5.30 16.92
N ASP A 106 -20.08 5.20 16.90
CA ASP A 106 -19.29 4.06 17.40
C ASP A 106 -19.51 2.73 16.67
N LYS A 107 -19.98 2.80 15.43
CA LYS A 107 -20.11 1.65 14.55
C LYS A 107 -19.40 1.94 13.24
N TRP A 108 -18.55 1.00 12.83
CA TRP A 108 -17.98 0.99 11.50
C TRP A 108 -19.07 0.80 10.45
N THR A 109 -19.03 1.61 9.40
CA THR A 109 -19.94 1.56 8.26
C THR A 109 -19.12 1.59 6.97
N ASN A 110 -19.53 0.78 5.99
CA ASN A 110 -18.92 0.77 4.67
C ASN A 110 -19.15 2.11 3.95
N GLU A 111 -18.07 2.76 3.57
CA GLU A 111 -18.09 4.00 2.78
C GLU A 111 -17.82 3.70 1.30
N ALA A 112 -16.79 2.93 1.00
CA ALA A 112 -16.47 2.56 -0.38
C ALA A 112 -15.71 1.23 -0.48
N TYR A 113 -15.88 0.56 -1.61
CA TYR A 113 -15.08 -0.61 -1.99
C TYR A 113 -14.51 -0.38 -3.39
N ILE A 114 -13.18 -0.31 -3.48
CA ILE A 114 -12.42 -0.10 -4.71
C ILE A 114 -11.75 -1.40 -5.10
N SER A 115 -11.81 -1.74 -6.39
CA SER A 115 -11.26 -2.98 -6.93
C SER A 115 -10.64 -2.73 -8.30
N GLU A 116 -9.39 -3.16 -8.45
CA GLU A 116 -8.57 -3.04 -9.65
C GLU A 116 -8.07 -4.41 -10.09
N TYR A 117 -7.87 -4.60 -11.39
CA TYR A 117 -7.14 -5.77 -11.87
C TYR A 117 -5.67 -5.67 -11.46
N GLY A 118 -5.18 -6.70 -10.78
CA GLY A 118 -3.84 -6.70 -10.19
C GLY A 118 -3.62 -7.89 -9.29
N ASN A 119 -2.35 -8.21 -9.05
CA ASN A 119 -1.94 -9.33 -8.20
C ASN A 119 -1.25 -8.85 -6.92
N PHE A 120 -0.58 -7.70 -6.99
CA PHE A 120 0.22 -7.14 -5.92
C PHE A 120 -0.11 -5.67 -5.72
N ILE A 121 -0.18 -5.28 -4.45
CA ILE A 121 -0.08 -3.87 -4.04
C ILE A 121 1.38 -3.64 -3.73
N GLU A 122 2.01 -2.76 -4.50
CA GLU A 122 3.41 -2.44 -4.39
C GLU A 122 3.61 -1.43 -3.25
N SER A 123 2.88 -0.32 -3.29
CA SER A 123 2.82 0.64 -2.19
C SER A 123 1.45 1.31 -2.08
N VAL A 124 1.19 1.89 -0.90
CA VAL A 124 0.04 2.78 -0.68
C VAL A 124 0.53 4.02 0.03
N THR A 125 0.11 5.18 -0.45
CA THR A 125 0.40 6.48 0.17
C THR A 125 -0.91 7.24 0.37
N PHE A 126 -0.98 8.01 1.45
CA PHE A 126 -2.09 8.92 1.73
C PHE A 126 -1.55 10.34 1.73
N LYS A 127 -2.09 11.20 0.86
CA LYS A 127 -1.54 12.54 0.68
C LYS A 127 -2.61 13.48 0.13
N ASP A 128 -2.60 14.73 0.60
CA ASP A 128 -3.36 15.83 0.01
C ASP A 128 -2.71 16.23 -1.32
N VAL A 129 -3.34 15.84 -2.42
CA VAL A 129 -2.85 16.00 -3.80
C VAL A 129 -3.30 17.33 -4.39
N ASP A 130 -4.50 17.78 -4.07
CA ASP A 130 -5.09 18.99 -4.65
C ASP A 130 -5.18 20.20 -3.72
N GLY A 131 -4.66 20.08 -2.49
CA GLY A 131 -4.55 21.16 -1.51
C GLY A 131 -5.84 21.45 -0.76
N ASP A 132 -6.83 20.56 -0.79
CA ASP A 132 -8.12 20.75 -0.11
C ASP A 132 -8.10 20.35 1.37
N ARG A 133 -6.97 19.82 1.85
CA ARG A 133 -6.71 19.29 3.21
C ARG A 133 -7.39 17.97 3.52
N LYS A 134 -7.89 17.25 2.52
CA LYS A 134 -8.29 15.85 2.61
C LYS A 134 -7.21 15.00 1.96
N ASN A 135 -7.03 13.78 2.44
CA ASN A 135 -6.01 12.89 1.86
C ASN A 135 -6.64 12.06 0.73
N GLU A 136 -6.02 12.07 -0.44
CA GLU A 136 -6.24 11.06 -1.46
C GLU A 136 -5.51 9.76 -1.12
N ILE A 137 -6.03 8.66 -1.65
CA ILE A 137 -5.38 7.35 -1.60
C ILE A 137 -4.62 7.16 -2.91
N ILE A 138 -3.32 6.95 -2.82
CA ILE A 138 -2.44 6.65 -3.95
C ILE A 138 -2.07 5.17 -3.86
N LEU A 139 -2.57 4.40 -4.82
CA LEU A 139 -2.35 2.97 -4.93
C LEU A 139 -1.37 2.70 -6.07
N ASP A 140 -0.28 2.02 -5.73
CA ASP A 140 0.65 1.47 -6.69
C ASP A 140 0.52 -0.05 -6.71
N TYR A 141 0.30 -0.61 -7.90
CA TYR A 141 -0.08 -2.00 -8.04
C TYR A 141 0.37 -2.57 -9.38
N LYS A 142 0.57 -3.89 -9.40
CA LYS A 142 0.99 -4.57 -10.63
C LYS A 142 0.38 -5.94 -10.82
N MET A 143 0.45 -6.35 -12.08
CA MET A 143 0.11 -7.69 -12.52
C MET A 143 1.30 -8.62 -12.30
N GLU A 144 1.02 -9.88 -11.98
CA GLU A 144 2.05 -10.90 -11.87
C GLU A 144 2.79 -11.07 -13.20
N GLY A 145 4.12 -11.05 -13.14
CA GLY A 145 4.99 -11.14 -14.32
C GLY A 145 5.14 -9.85 -15.12
N SER A 146 4.44 -8.77 -14.76
CA SER A 146 4.65 -7.44 -15.36
C SER A 146 5.82 -6.72 -14.69
N SER A 147 6.69 -6.10 -15.50
CA SER A 147 7.67 -5.12 -15.03
C SER A 147 7.12 -3.69 -15.01
N ILE A 148 5.93 -3.49 -15.57
CA ILE A 148 5.21 -2.21 -15.57
C ILE A 148 4.19 -2.25 -14.44
N GLU A 149 4.21 -1.21 -13.62
CA GLU A 149 3.28 -0.99 -12.52
C GLU A 149 2.17 -0.04 -12.99
N ASN A 150 1.15 0.16 -12.16
CA ASN A 150 0.10 1.13 -12.40
C ASN A 150 -0.09 1.96 -11.14
N ILE A 151 -0.19 3.27 -11.33
CA ILE A 151 -0.64 4.18 -10.30
C ILE A 151 -2.15 4.42 -10.45
N GLY A 152 -2.86 4.47 -9.33
CA GLY A 152 -4.23 4.93 -9.21
C GLY A 152 -4.36 5.93 -8.08
N ILE A 153 -5.00 7.07 -8.32
CA ILE A 153 -5.29 8.07 -7.29
C ILE A 153 -6.80 8.15 -7.09
N TYR A 154 -7.23 8.08 -5.83
CA TYR A 154 -8.64 8.01 -5.45
C TYR A 154 -8.97 9.11 -4.45
N LYS A 155 -10.12 9.77 -4.67
CA LYS A 155 -10.57 10.94 -3.93
C LYS A 155 -12.06 10.84 -3.56
N GLU A 156 -12.41 11.31 -2.38
CA GLU A 156 -13.80 11.56 -2.00
C GLU A 156 -14.36 12.78 -2.75
N ASN A 157 -15.55 12.65 -3.33
CA ASN A 157 -16.30 13.80 -3.85
C ASN A 157 -17.78 13.67 -3.47
N GLU A 158 -18.61 14.60 -3.93
CA GLU A 158 -20.05 14.64 -3.64
C GLU A 158 -20.80 13.33 -3.96
N SER A 159 -20.32 12.54 -4.92
CA SER A 159 -20.90 11.25 -5.31
C SER A 159 -20.26 10.03 -4.62
N GLY A 160 -19.31 10.25 -3.71
CA GLY A 160 -18.53 9.23 -3.01
C GLY A 160 -17.09 9.10 -3.51
N PHE A 161 -16.35 8.14 -2.95
CA PHE A 161 -14.97 7.85 -3.33
C PHE A 161 -14.87 7.30 -4.75
N LYS A 162 -14.02 7.91 -5.59
CA LYS A 162 -13.77 7.46 -6.96
C LYS A 162 -12.31 7.59 -7.36
N LYS A 163 -11.91 6.85 -8.38
CA LYS A 163 -10.64 7.04 -9.08
C LYS A 163 -10.67 8.36 -9.86
N ILE A 164 -9.69 9.22 -9.62
CA ILE A 164 -9.52 10.51 -10.32
C ILE A 164 -8.35 10.50 -11.31
N PHE A 165 -7.43 9.52 -11.17
CA PHE A 165 -6.31 9.36 -12.08
C PHE A 165 -5.86 7.91 -12.13
N SER A 166 -5.35 7.47 -13.29
CA SER A 166 -4.55 6.25 -13.39
C SER A 166 -3.68 6.27 -14.64
N ALA A 167 -2.48 5.71 -14.51
CA ALA A 167 -1.55 5.53 -15.62
C ALA A 167 -0.66 4.30 -15.37
N PRO A 168 -0.24 3.58 -16.42
CA PRO A 168 0.89 2.68 -16.32
C PRO A 168 2.16 3.48 -16.06
N CYS A 169 3.08 2.94 -15.28
CA CYS A 169 4.34 3.59 -14.96
C CYS A 169 5.44 2.59 -14.63
N SER A 170 6.68 2.93 -15.00
CA SER A 170 7.89 2.25 -14.50
C SER A 170 8.33 2.81 -13.16
N ASN A 171 8.01 4.08 -12.88
CA ASN A 171 8.21 4.77 -11.61
C ASN A 171 7.31 6.02 -11.57
N PHE A 172 7.10 6.61 -10.40
CA PHE A 172 6.45 7.91 -10.26
C PHE A 172 7.00 8.72 -9.09
N ILE A 173 6.87 10.04 -9.17
CA ILE A 173 7.12 10.96 -8.05
C ILE A 173 5.86 11.79 -7.84
N LEU A 174 5.38 11.86 -6.60
CA LEU A 174 4.24 12.68 -6.21
C LEU A 174 4.65 13.65 -5.11
N GLU A 175 5.01 14.87 -5.48
CA GLU A 175 5.53 15.89 -4.58
C GLU A 175 5.12 17.29 -5.04
N ASP A 176 4.99 18.20 -4.08
CA ASP A 176 4.90 19.64 -4.35
C ASP A 176 6.32 20.12 -4.72
N LEU A 177 6.60 20.16 -6.01
CA LEU A 177 7.90 20.46 -6.62
C LEU A 177 8.08 21.97 -6.79
N ASP A 178 7.02 22.69 -7.15
CA ASP A 178 7.04 24.15 -7.31
C ASP A 178 6.62 24.93 -6.04
N MET A 179 6.27 24.21 -4.97
CA MET A 179 5.93 24.75 -3.65
C MET A 179 4.69 25.65 -3.65
N ASP A 180 3.73 25.41 -4.55
CA ASP A 180 2.48 26.16 -4.65
C ASP A 180 1.33 25.59 -3.79
N GLY A 181 1.58 24.46 -3.11
CA GLY A 181 0.61 23.81 -2.22
C GLY A 181 -0.28 22.77 -2.92
N THR A 182 -0.12 22.56 -4.22
CA THR A 182 -0.68 21.42 -4.94
C THR A 182 0.44 20.46 -5.32
N MET A 183 0.12 19.16 -5.43
CA MET A 183 1.15 18.17 -5.76
C MET A 183 1.32 18.03 -7.28
N GLU A 184 2.57 17.89 -7.71
CA GLU A 184 2.92 17.42 -9.05
C GLU A 184 3.12 15.91 -9.03
N LEU A 185 2.49 15.24 -9.98
CA LEU A 185 2.76 13.84 -10.30
C LEU A 185 3.63 13.78 -11.55
N ILE A 186 4.86 13.27 -11.40
CA ILE A 186 5.71 12.90 -12.52
C ILE A 186 5.59 11.40 -12.73
N VAL A 187 5.04 10.99 -13.87
CA VAL A 187 5.01 9.60 -14.30
C VAL A 187 6.20 9.32 -15.20
N PHE A 188 6.98 8.30 -14.86
CA PHE A 188 8.12 7.84 -15.65
C PHE A 188 7.74 6.58 -16.44
N ASN A 189 7.90 6.67 -17.74
CA ASN A 189 7.87 5.55 -18.68
C ASN A 189 9.25 5.48 -19.35
N ASP A 190 9.67 4.31 -19.81
CA ASP A 190 11.07 4.00 -20.18
C ASP A 190 11.86 5.16 -20.85
N GLU A 191 11.24 5.85 -21.82
CA GLU A 191 11.84 6.95 -22.58
C GLU A 191 11.15 8.32 -22.38
N LYS A 192 10.23 8.45 -21.42
CA LYS A 192 9.42 9.68 -21.24
C LYS A 192 9.10 9.97 -19.80
N CYS A 193 9.08 11.24 -19.44
CA CYS A 193 8.46 11.70 -18.20
C CYS A 193 7.30 12.65 -18.52
N THR A 194 6.16 12.41 -17.87
CA THR A 194 4.94 13.19 -18.07
C THR A 194 4.57 13.85 -16.76
N LEU A 195 4.37 15.17 -16.80
CA LEU A 195 3.94 15.98 -15.68
C LEU A 195 2.42 16.07 -15.67
N TYR A 196 1.82 15.69 -14.55
CA TYR A 196 0.44 15.93 -14.22
C TYR A 196 0.36 16.82 -12.99
N LYS A 197 -0.65 17.69 -12.93
CA LYS A 197 -0.94 18.53 -11.77
C LYS A 197 -2.41 18.43 -11.42
N ALA A 198 -2.71 18.50 -10.13
CA ALA A 198 -4.07 18.47 -9.64
C ALA A 198 -4.91 19.64 -10.19
N ASP A 199 -6.18 19.37 -10.46
CA ASP A 199 -7.20 20.35 -10.81
C ASP A 199 -8.58 19.92 -10.26
N LYS A 200 -9.62 20.69 -10.59
CA LYS A 200 -10.99 20.45 -10.07
C LYS A 200 -11.59 19.09 -10.44
N GLN A 201 -11.06 18.39 -11.44
CA GLN A 201 -11.59 17.12 -11.95
C GLN A 201 -10.71 15.93 -11.59
N GLY A 202 -9.51 16.17 -11.06
CA GLY A 202 -8.54 15.13 -10.75
C GLY A 202 -7.12 15.62 -11.05
N LEU A 203 -6.39 14.89 -11.89
CA LEU A 203 -5.09 15.32 -12.39
C LEU A 203 -5.16 15.50 -13.91
N SER A 204 -4.61 16.60 -14.41
CA SER A 204 -4.45 16.83 -15.85
C SER A 204 -2.99 16.94 -16.24
N GLU A 205 -2.69 16.39 -17.42
CA GLU A 205 -1.39 16.50 -18.06
C GLU A 205 -1.06 17.96 -18.36
N LYS A 206 0.16 18.37 -18.02
CA LYS A 206 0.65 19.73 -18.25
C LYS A 206 1.79 19.78 -19.25
N ASP A 207 2.67 18.78 -19.20
CA ASP A 207 3.84 18.71 -20.07
C ASP A 207 4.35 17.27 -20.19
N GLU A 208 5.08 17.00 -21.26
CA GLU A 208 5.76 15.72 -21.50
C GLU A 208 7.14 16.01 -22.08
N ALA A 209 8.14 15.28 -21.60
CA ALA A 209 9.49 15.38 -22.13
C ALA A 209 10.07 13.99 -22.39
N ASP A 210 10.73 13.87 -23.54
CA ASP A 210 11.53 12.69 -23.87
C ASP A 210 12.74 12.60 -22.94
N PHE A 211 13.08 11.38 -22.55
CA PHE A 211 14.22 11.03 -21.73
C PHE A 211 14.89 9.78 -22.30
N LEU A 212 16.21 9.67 -22.18
CA LEU A 212 16.92 8.58 -22.87
C LEU A 212 16.53 7.19 -22.34
N VAL A 213 16.77 6.94 -21.05
CA VAL A 213 16.41 5.69 -20.37
C VAL A 213 16.31 5.97 -18.86
N PHE A 214 15.20 5.60 -18.21
CA PHE A 214 15.09 5.62 -16.73
C PHE A 214 15.48 4.30 -16.06
N LYS A 215 15.47 3.20 -16.80
CA LYS A 215 15.79 1.88 -16.26
C LYS A 215 17.20 1.86 -15.63
N GLY A 216 17.26 1.47 -14.36
CA GLY A 216 18.52 1.43 -13.61
C GLY A 216 18.99 2.80 -13.07
N CYS A 217 18.22 3.87 -13.29
CA CYS A 217 18.50 5.14 -12.67
C CYS A 217 18.05 5.14 -11.20
N SER A 218 18.83 5.80 -10.36
CA SER A 218 18.34 6.29 -9.06
C SER A 218 17.58 7.60 -9.29
N ILE A 219 16.38 7.70 -8.71
CA ILE A 219 15.50 8.87 -8.78
C ILE A 219 15.30 9.36 -7.35
N VAL A 220 15.71 10.60 -7.07
CA VAL A 220 15.64 11.18 -5.72
C VAL A 220 15.12 12.61 -5.82
N VAL A 221 14.18 12.97 -4.95
CA VAL A 221 13.72 14.36 -4.80
C VAL A 221 14.66 15.09 -3.84
N GLN A 222 15.11 16.29 -4.22
CA GLN A 222 15.95 17.16 -3.39
C GLN A 222 15.42 18.59 -3.38
N ALA A 223 15.56 19.28 -2.24
CA ALA A 223 15.28 20.71 -2.19
C ALA A 223 16.38 21.48 -2.92
N VAL A 224 16.00 22.37 -3.85
CA VAL A 224 16.92 23.26 -4.55
C VAL A 224 17.07 24.57 -3.77
N ASN A 225 15.94 25.12 -3.33
CA ASN A 225 15.87 26.30 -2.48
C ASN A 225 14.58 26.25 -1.65
N LYS A 226 14.22 27.37 -0.98
CA LYS A 226 13.04 27.43 -0.10
C LYS A 226 11.70 27.37 -0.84
N SER A 227 11.68 27.47 -2.16
CA SER A 227 10.49 27.56 -3.00
C SER A 227 10.57 26.64 -4.22
N SER A 228 11.48 25.66 -4.26
CA SER A 228 11.49 24.66 -5.33
C SER A 228 12.27 23.41 -4.94
N LYS A 229 11.78 22.26 -5.41
CA LYS A 229 12.46 20.97 -5.39
C LYS A 229 12.83 20.56 -6.82
N ALA A 230 13.80 19.66 -6.93
CA ALA A 230 14.18 19.00 -8.17
C ALA A 230 14.16 17.49 -7.99
N ILE A 231 13.90 16.79 -9.08
CA ILE A 231 14.09 15.34 -9.16
C ILE A 231 15.46 15.11 -9.81
N LEU A 232 16.36 14.52 -9.04
CA LEU A 232 17.67 14.11 -9.49
C LEU A 232 17.60 12.69 -10.03
N VAL A 233 17.89 12.52 -11.32
CA VAL A 233 17.93 11.25 -12.03
C VAL A 233 19.39 10.92 -12.35
N LYS A 234 19.92 9.88 -11.73
CA LYS A 234 21.32 9.48 -11.83
C LYS A 234 21.48 8.05 -12.31
N SER A 235 22.32 7.88 -13.33
CA SER A 235 22.84 6.59 -13.79
C SER A 235 24.36 6.56 -13.65
N GLU A 236 25.02 5.49 -14.11
CA GLU A 236 26.48 5.43 -14.22
C GLU A 236 27.05 6.40 -15.27
N SER A 237 26.26 6.79 -16.27
CA SER A 237 26.73 7.56 -17.43
C SER A 237 26.22 9.00 -17.49
N PHE A 238 25.20 9.36 -16.71
CA PHE A 238 24.67 10.72 -16.68
C PHE A 238 24.04 11.09 -15.34
N SER A 239 23.94 12.40 -15.10
CA SER A 239 23.14 13.00 -14.05
C SER A 239 22.25 14.08 -14.68
N LYS A 240 20.95 13.99 -14.46
CA LYS A 240 19.98 15.00 -14.93
C LYS A 240 19.13 15.49 -13.76
N GLU A 241 18.79 16.76 -13.79
CA GLU A 241 17.81 17.35 -12.87
C GLU A 241 16.53 17.69 -13.64
N ILE A 242 15.40 17.27 -13.10
CA ILE A 242 14.07 17.61 -13.61
C ILE A 242 13.43 18.55 -12.60
N MET A 243 13.07 19.74 -13.06
CA MET A 243 12.32 20.72 -12.27
C MET A 243 10.99 21.02 -12.94
N VAL A 244 10.04 21.52 -12.14
CA VAL A 244 8.78 22.05 -12.65
C VAL A 244 8.79 23.56 -12.49
N LYS A 245 8.47 24.28 -13.57
CA LYS A 245 8.28 25.72 -13.55
C LYS A 245 7.21 26.13 -14.53
N ASP A 246 6.24 26.93 -14.07
CA ASP A 246 5.12 27.41 -14.89
C ASP A 246 4.38 26.26 -15.59
N ASN A 247 4.13 25.16 -14.88
CA ASN A 247 3.55 23.91 -15.39
C ASN A 247 4.33 23.24 -16.53
N LYS A 248 5.64 23.48 -16.62
CA LYS A 248 6.52 22.85 -17.61
C LYS A 248 7.69 22.12 -16.98
N LEU A 249 8.10 21.04 -17.63
CA LEU A 249 9.30 20.29 -17.29
C LEU A 249 10.54 21.06 -17.76
N GLN A 250 11.51 21.22 -16.88
CA GLN A 250 12.84 21.73 -17.19
C GLN A 250 13.86 20.65 -16.89
N ILE A 251 14.45 20.08 -17.94
CA ILE A 251 15.49 19.06 -17.84
C ILE A 251 16.85 19.73 -18.00
N ILE A 252 17.68 19.63 -16.98
CA ILE A 252 19.03 20.18 -16.95
C ILE A 252 20.03 19.01 -16.92
N GLU A 253 20.99 19.02 -17.83
CA GLU A 253 22.12 18.08 -17.82
C GLU A 253 23.26 18.67 -17.00
N ASN A 254 23.77 17.90 -16.04
CA ASN A 254 24.87 18.27 -15.14
C ASN A 254 26.18 17.59 -15.56
#